data_AF-A0A0M9ZJA8-F1
#
_entry.id   AF-A0A0M9ZJA8-F1
#
_cell.length_a   1.000
_cell.length_b   1.000
_cell.length_c   1.000
_cell.angle_alpha   90.00
_cell.angle_beta   90.00
_cell.angle_gamma   90.00
#
_symmetry.space_group_name_H-M   'P 1'
#
loop_
_entity.id
_entity.type
_entity.pdbx_description
1 polymer ?
#
loop_
_entity_poly.entity_id
_entity_poly.type
_entity_poly.pdbx_seq_one_letter_code
_entity_poly.pdbx_strand_id
1 'polypeptide(L)'
;MNALDRHYRDAMLAYAYALKSGPADTEAAEVGSARRAQRDARAEAQMIASEGVLAVESRVNIQLTFAYRLLMEAAREPESSARQTRLDQVIGLLDPVIEKLEHVRALMRVELGVAQELPVWYDP
;
A
#
# COMPACT_ATOMS: atom_id res chain seq x y z
N MET A 1 11.32 3.67 1.12
CA MET A 1 10.02 3.59 0.42
C MET A 1 9.32 2.26 0.72
N ASN A 2 9.79 1.12 0.19
CA ASN A 2 9.13 -0.19 0.37
C ASN A 2 8.66 -0.57 1.79
N ALA A 3 9.45 -0.29 2.83
CA ALA A 3 9.07 -0.67 4.20
C ALA A 3 7.84 0.12 4.70
N LEU A 4 7.71 1.39 4.32
CA LEU A 4 6.61 2.26 4.74
C LEU A 4 5.35 2.00 3.93
N ASP A 5 5.47 1.72 2.63
CA ASP A 5 4.34 1.28 1.81
C ASP A 5 3.80 -0.08 2.31
N ARG A 6 4.70 -1.00 2.67
CA ARG A 6 4.34 -2.28 3.28
C ARG A 6 3.66 -2.09 4.63
N HIS A 7 4.21 -1.26 5.51
CA HIS A 7 3.60 -0.97 6.81
C HIS A 7 2.20 -0.36 6.65
N TYR A 8 2.04 0.58 5.72
CA TYR A 8 0.74 1.20 5.44
C TYR A 8 -0.27 0.18 4.90
N ARG A 9 0.14 -0.71 3.99
CA ARG A 9 -0.67 -1.85 3.53
C ARG A 9 -1.08 -2.76 4.69
N ASP A 10 -0.13 -3.16 5.52
CA ASP A 10 -0.36 -4.09 6.63
C ASP A 10 -1.29 -3.46 7.69
N ALA A 11 -1.14 -2.17 7.98
CA ALA A 11 -2.06 -1.42 8.85
C ALA A 11 -3.49 -1.40 8.28
N MET A 12 -3.64 -1.17 6.97
CA MET A 12 -4.96 -1.18 6.33
C MET A 12 -5.60 -2.58 6.35
N LEU A 13 -4.81 -3.64 6.18
CA LEU A 13 -5.31 -5.02 6.30
C LEU A 13 -5.74 -5.35 7.73
N ALA A 14 -4.91 -4.99 8.72
CA ALA A 14 -5.27 -5.16 10.12
C ALA A 14 -6.60 -4.47 10.43
N TYR A 15 -6.77 -3.23 9.96
CA TYR A 15 -8.02 -2.50 10.14
C TYR A 15 -9.21 -3.14 9.41
N ALA A 16 -9.02 -3.58 8.16
CA ALA A 16 -10.08 -4.26 7.41
C ALA A 16 -10.55 -5.53 8.11
N TYR A 17 -9.62 -6.36 8.60
CA TYR A 17 -9.96 -7.58 9.35
C TYR A 17 -10.59 -7.30 10.72
N ALA A 18 -10.12 -6.26 11.42
CA ALA A 18 -10.72 -5.82 12.68
C ALA A 18 -12.17 -5.37 12.47
N LEU A 19 -12.44 -4.58 11.42
CA LEU A 19 -13.80 -4.15 11.05
C LEU A 19 -14.73 -5.31 10.73
N LYS A 20 -14.22 -6.44 10.19
CA LYS A 20 -15.01 -7.66 9.99
C LYS A 20 -15.39 -8.36 11.30
N SER A 21 -14.60 -8.16 12.35
CA SER A 21 -14.67 -8.91 13.60
C SER A 21 -15.28 -8.12 14.76
N GLY A 22 -15.35 -6.78 14.66
CA GLY A 22 -15.90 -5.92 15.71
C GLY A 22 -15.33 -4.49 15.70
N PRO A 23 -15.38 -3.78 16.85
CA PRO A 23 -14.79 -2.44 17.01
C PRO A 23 -13.28 -2.45 16.71
N ALA A 24 -12.77 -1.34 16.15
CA ALA A 24 -11.44 -1.30 15.54
C ALA A 24 -10.73 0.07 15.68
N ASP A 25 -10.90 0.73 16.83
CA ASP A 25 -10.40 2.09 17.06
C ASP A 25 -8.87 2.19 17.08
N THR A 26 -8.18 1.15 17.55
CA THR A 26 -6.71 1.09 17.58
C THR A 26 -6.13 1.00 16.17
N GLU A 27 -6.70 0.12 15.34
CA GLU A 27 -6.27 -0.09 13.96
C GLU A 27 -6.52 1.15 13.10
N ALA A 28 -7.62 1.89 13.36
CA ALA A 28 -7.89 3.16 12.69
C ALA A 28 -6.78 4.21 12.93
N ALA A 29 -6.31 4.33 14.17
CA ALA A 29 -5.22 5.24 14.52
C ALA A 29 -3.89 4.85 13.84
N GLU A 30 -3.61 3.54 13.79
CA GLU A 30 -2.41 2.99 13.16
C GLU A 30 -2.40 3.26 11.65
N VAL A 31 -3.52 3.07 10.95
CA VAL A 31 -3.66 3.41 9.52
C VAL A 31 -3.36 4.90 9.29
N GLY A 32 -3.89 5.78 10.16
CA GLY A 32 -3.63 7.22 10.07
C GLY A 32 -2.15 7.58 10.26
N SER A 33 -1.47 6.89 11.18
CA SER A 33 -0.02 7.05 11.42
C SER A 33 0.81 6.59 10.22
N ALA A 34 0.57 5.37 9.76
CA ALA A 34 1.28 4.76 8.65
C ALA A 34 1.10 5.57 7.34
N ARG A 35 -0.11 6.10 7.10
CA ARG A 35 -0.39 6.99 5.96
C ARG A 35 0.48 8.25 5.97
N ARG A 36 0.66 8.89 7.14
CA ARG A 36 1.49 10.10 7.25
C ARG A 36 2.96 9.76 6.97
N ALA A 37 3.48 8.73 7.63
CA ALA A 37 4.86 8.30 7.44
C ALA A 37 5.16 7.92 5.97
N GLN A 38 4.25 7.20 5.32
CA GLN A 38 4.38 6.85 3.90
C GLN A 38 4.39 8.10 3.01
N ARG A 39 3.49 9.06 3.25
CA ARG A 39 3.43 10.31 2.47
C ARG A 39 4.71 11.12 2.60
N ASP A 40 5.24 11.25 3.81
CA ASP A 40 6.43 12.06 4.08
C ASP A 40 7.66 11.42 3.41
N ALA A 41 7.82 10.10 3.50
CA ALA A 41 8.88 9.38 2.81
C ALA A 41 8.75 9.40 1.28
N ARG A 42 7.52 9.45 0.75
CA ARG A 42 7.29 9.63 -0.68
C ARG A 42 7.73 11.01 -1.14
N ALA A 43 7.43 12.06 -0.37
CA ALA A 43 7.88 13.42 -0.69
C ALA A 43 9.41 13.51 -0.73
N GLU A 44 10.10 12.80 0.17
CA GLU A 44 11.56 12.66 0.11
C GLU A 44 12.02 11.91 -1.14
N ALA A 45 11.40 10.77 -1.45
CA ALA A 45 11.75 9.96 -2.61
C ALA A 45 11.56 10.72 -3.94
N GLN A 46 10.54 11.57 -4.05
CA GLN A 46 10.30 12.41 -5.25
C GLN A 46 11.45 13.37 -5.56
N MET A 47 12.31 13.69 -4.58
CA MET A 47 13.45 14.57 -4.80
C MET A 47 14.70 13.83 -5.32
N ILE A 48 14.77 12.51 -5.15
CA ILE A 48 16.02 11.74 -5.34
C ILE A 48 15.87 10.51 -6.24
N ALA A 49 14.67 9.97 -6.40
CA ALA A 49 14.44 8.77 -7.20
C ALA A 49 14.34 9.11 -8.70
N SER A 50 14.70 8.14 -9.54
CA SER A 50 14.56 8.26 -10.98
C SER A 50 13.09 8.30 -11.41
N GLU A 51 12.81 8.81 -12.60
CA GLU A 51 11.47 8.78 -13.20
C GLU A 51 10.94 7.35 -13.35
N GLY A 52 11.78 6.38 -13.67
CA GLY A 52 11.40 4.97 -13.81
C GLY A 52 10.91 4.38 -12.48
N VAL A 53 11.67 4.60 -11.40
CA VAL A 53 11.29 4.16 -10.05
C VAL A 53 10.01 4.86 -9.59
N LEU A 54 9.88 6.17 -9.83
CA LEU A 54 8.68 6.93 -9.49
C LEU A 54 7.44 6.49 -10.29
N ALA A 55 7.59 6.03 -11.53
CA ALA A 55 6.49 5.52 -12.34
C ALA A 55 5.92 4.22 -11.77
N VAL A 56 6.77 3.27 -11.39
CA VAL A 56 6.34 2.00 -10.78
C VAL A 56 5.75 2.25 -9.39
N GLU A 57 6.39 3.09 -8.58
CA GLU A 57 5.88 3.40 -7.25
C GLU A 57 4.57 4.23 -7.28
N SER A 58 4.37 5.08 -8.28
CA SER A 58 3.09 5.78 -8.48
C SER A 58 1.91 4.81 -8.61
N ARG A 59 2.10 3.67 -9.30
CA ARG A 59 1.07 2.62 -9.40
C ARG A 59 0.71 2.04 -8.04
N VAL A 60 1.73 1.78 -7.21
CA VAL A 60 1.53 1.31 -5.82
C VAL A 60 0.76 2.34 -5.00
N ASN A 61 1.15 3.60 -5.07
CA ASN A 61 0.54 4.67 -4.30
C ASN A 61 -0.93 4.94 -4.72
N ILE A 62 -1.26 4.85 -6.01
CA ILE A 62 -2.64 4.95 -6.50
C ILE A 62 -3.50 3.85 -5.87
N GLN A 63 -3.00 2.61 -5.87
CA GLN A 63 -3.69 1.46 -5.31
C GLN A 63 -3.89 1.57 -3.79
N LEU A 64 -2.85 1.97 -3.06
CA LEU A 64 -2.93 2.24 -1.61
C LEU A 64 -3.91 3.37 -1.28
N THR A 65 -3.92 4.43 -2.10
CA THR A 65 -4.87 5.55 -1.94
C THR A 65 -6.31 5.10 -2.18
N PHE A 66 -6.54 4.27 -3.19
CA PHE A 66 -7.87 3.74 -3.50
C PHE A 66 -8.37 2.80 -2.41
N ALA A 67 -7.54 1.85 -1.96
CA ALA A 67 -7.84 0.94 -0.86
C ALA A 67 -8.17 1.70 0.43
N TYR A 68 -7.39 2.74 0.77
CA TYR A 68 -7.66 3.59 1.93
C TYR A 68 -9.03 4.26 1.87
N ARG A 69 -9.40 4.83 0.71
CA ARG A 69 -10.70 5.50 0.55
C ARG A 69 -11.84 4.51 0.80
N LEU A 70 -11.81 3.35 0.15
CA LEU A 70 -12.82 2.30 0.34
C LEU A 70 -12.88 1.81 1.79
N LEU A 71 -11.74 1.68 2.45
CA LEU A 71 -11.65 1.28 3.86
C LEU A 71 -12.29 2.32 4.77
N MET A 72 -12.02 3.61 4.56
CA MET A 72 -12.64 4.69 5.35
C MET A 72 -14.15 4.81 5.12
N GLU A 73 -14.63 4.49 3.92
CA GLU A 73 -16.06 4.42 3.65
C GLU A 73 -16.70 3.22 4.38
N ALA A 74 -16.11 2.03 4.27
CA ALA A 74 -16.57 0.82 4.96
C ALA A 74 -16.58 0.99 6.49
N ALA A 75 -15.64 1.76 7.04
CA ALA A 75 -15.57 2.06 8.47
C ALA A 75 -16.74 2.92 8.98
N ARG A 76 -17.38 3.69 8.11
CA ARG A 76 -18.52 4.57 8.47
C ARG A 76 -19.87 3.90 8.26
N GLU A 77 -19.89 2.77 7.57
CA GLU A 77 -21.11 2.02 7.28
C GLU A 77 -21.49 1.13 8.47
N PRO A 78 -22.79 0.96 8.76
CA PRO A 78 -23.23 -0.05 9.70
C PRO A 78 -22.90 -1.45 9.19
N GLU A 79 -22.82 -2.40 10.11
CA GLU A 79 -22.63 -3.82 9.77
C GLU A 79 -23.70 -4.29 8.77
N SER A 80 -23.25 -4.77 7.62
CA SER A 80 -24.10 -5.13 6.49
C SER A 80 -23.32 -5.95 5.46
N SER A 81 -24.02 -6.72 4.62
CA SER A 81 -23.40 -7.47 3.52
C SER A 81 -22.65 -6.57 2.53
N ALA A 82 -23.15 -5.35 2.28
CA ALA A 82 -22.48 -4.37 1.44
C ALA A 82 -21.14 -3.91 2.04
N ARG A 83 -21.12 -3.64 3.35
CA ARG A 83 -19.88 -3.31 4.09
C ARG A 83 -18.88 -4.45 3.99
N GLN A 84 -19.31 -5.70 4.21
CA GLN A 84 -18.45 -6.88 4.10
C GLN A 84 -17.85 -7.03 2.68
N THR A 85 -18.68 -6.85 1.64
CA THR A 85 -18.22 -6.89 0.24
C THR A 85 -17.17 -5.81 -0.03
N ARG A 86 -17.34 -4.61 0.52
CA ARG A 86 -16.34 -3.54 0.38
C ARG A 86 -15.03 -3.87 1.10
N LEU A 87 -15.12 -4.48 2.29
CA LEU A 87 -13.92 -4.95 3.01
C LEU A 87 -13.17 -6.04 2.23
N ASP A 88 -13.89 -6.95 1.57
CA ASP A 88 -13.28 -7.93 0.65
C ASP A 88 -12.57 -7.26 -0.52
N GLN A 89 -13.18 -6.22 -1.11
CA GLN A 89 -12.55 -5.43 -2.17
C GLN A 89 -11.28 -4.72 -1.68
N VAL A 90 -11.29 -4.14 -0.48
CA VAL A 90 -10.10 -3.53 0.13
C VAL A 90 -8.99 -4.55 0.27
N ILE A 91 -9.29 -5.75 0.81
CA ILE A 91 -8.29 -6.82 0.97
C ILE A 91 -7.72 -7.23 -0.39
N GLY A 92 -8.57 -7.49 -1.38
CA GLY A 92 -8.13 -7.85 -2.73
C GLY A 92 -7.29 -6.77 -3.41
N LEU A 93 -7.53 -5.49 -3.11
CA LEU A 93 -6.67 -4.38 -3.58
C LEU A 93 -5.33 -4.33 -2.85
N LEU A 94 -5.22 -4.83 -1.62
CA LEU A 94 -3.99 -4.76 -0.83
C LEU A 94 -3.07 -5.97 -1.04
N ASP A 95 -3.61 -7.10 -1.48
CA ASP A 95 -2.85 -8.33 -1.72
C ASP A 95 -1.71 -8.19 -2.74
N PRO A 96 -1.94 -7.65 -3.95
CA PRO A 96 -0.88 -7.55 -4.95
C PRO A 96 0.13 -6.41 -4.69
N VAL A 97 -0.04 -5.64 -3.62
CA VAL A 97 0.89 -4.54 -3.28
C VAL A 97 2.30 -5.07 -3.02
N ILE A 98 2.45 -6.23 -2.34
CA ILE A 98 3.77 -6.79 -2.01
C ILE A 98 4.57 -7.10 -3.28
N GLU A 99 3.92 -7.74 -4.26
CA GLU A 99 4.55 -8.05 -5.55
C GLU A 99 5.00 -6.77 -6.27
N LYS A 100 4.14 -5.75 -6.31
CA LYS A 100 4.49 -4.45 -6.92
C LYS A 100 5.63 -3.75 -6.19
N LEU A 101 5.74 -3.89 -4.87
CA LEU A 101 6.88 -3.38 -4.11
C LEU A 101 8.17 -4.13 -4.45
N GLU A 102 8.11 -5.43 -4.74
CA GLU A 102 9.28 -6.17 -5.23
C GLU A 102 9.71 -5.69 -6.64
N HIS A 103 8.77 -5.29 -7.51
CA HIS A 103 9.12 -4.62 -8.78
C HIS A 103 9.87 -3.29 -8.53
N VAL A 104 9.37 -2.43 -7.65
CA VAL A 104 10.08 -1.17 -7.29
C VAL A 104 11.50 -1.47 -6.81
N ARG A 105 11.64 -2.48 -5.93
CA ARG A 105 12.93 -2.88 -5.37
C ARG A 105 13.89 -3.40 -6.43
N ALA A 106 13.41 -4.25 -7.33
CA ALA A 106 14.21 -4.82 -8.40
C ALA A 106 14.77 -3.72 -9.31
N LEU A 107 13.93 -2.76 -9.71
CA LEU A 107 14.34 -1.62 -10.52
C LEU A 107 15.37 -0.74 -9.80
N MET A 108 15.10 -0.37 -8.54
CA MET A 108 16.04 0.43 -7.75
C MET A 108 17.42 -0.24 -7.62
N ARG A 109 17.47 -1.57 -7.48
CA ARG A 109 18.76 -2.29 -7.36
C ARG A 109 19.58 -2.21 -8.64
N VAL A 110 18.94 -2.24 -9.81
CA VAL A 110 19.63 -2.07 -11.10
C VAL A 110 20.13 -0.64 -11.25
N GLU A 111 19.29 0.35 -10.97
CA GLU A 111 19.68 1.77 -11.10
C GLU A 111 20.80 2.20 -10.16
N LEU A 112 20.86 1.60 -8.96
CA LEU A 112 21.94 1.83 -7.99
C LEU A 112 23.21 1.00 -8.27
N GLY A 113 23.24 0.21 -9.35
CA GLY A 113 24.37 -0.67 -9.70
C GLY A 113 24.57 -1.84 -8.73
N VAL A 114 23.59 -2.12 -7.85
CA VAL A 114 23.62 -3.25 -6.91
C VAL A 114 23.31 -4.58 -7.63
N ALA A 115 22.51 -4.52 -8.69
CA ALA A 115 22.26 -5.62 -9.62
C ALA A 115 22.62 -5.18 -11.04
N GLN A 116 23.07 -6.11 -11.89
CA GLN A 116 23.44 -5.81 -13.27
C GLN A 116 22.24 -5.84 -14.23
N GLU A 117 21.23 -6.67 -13.92
CA GLU A 117 20.06 -6.92 -14.74
C GLU A 117 18.81 -7.08 -13.88
N LEU A 118 17.63 -6.87 -14.49
CA LEU A 118 16.35 -7.13 -13.86
C LEU A 118 16.12 -8.66 -13.71
N PRO A 119 15.41 -9.11 -12.65
CA PRO A 119 15.05 -10.51 -12.50
C PRO A 119 14.17 -11.02 -13.66
N VAL A 120 14.26 -12.32 -13.97
CA VAL A 120 13.50 -12.96 -15.07
C VAL A 120 11.96 -12.85 -14.89
N TRP A 121 11.49 -12.74 -13.65
CA TRP A 121 10.07 -12.59 -13.33
C TRP A 121 9.57 -11.14 -13.39
N TYR A 122 10.45 -10.16 -13.64
CA TYR A 122 10.09 -8.75 -13.62
C TYR A 122 9.17 -8.40 -14.80
N ASP A 123 7.93 -8.05 -14.48
CA ASP A 123 6.94 -7.56 -15.44
C ASP A 123 6.17 -6.37 -14.81
N PRO A 124 6.58 -5.12 -15.11
CA PRO A 124 6.21 -3.93 -14.33
C PRO A 124 4.76 -3.44 -14.52
#